data_AF-A0A2K3MYM1-F1
#
_entry.id   AF-A0A2K3MYM1-F1
#
_cell.length_a   1.000
_cell.length_b   1.000
_cell.length_c   1.000
_cell.angle_alpha   90.00
_cell.angle_beta   90.00
_cell.angle_gamma   90.00
#
_symmetry.space_group_name_H-M   'P 1'
#
loop_
_entity.id
_entity.type
_entity.pdbx_description
1 polymer ?
#
loop_
_entity_poly.entity_id
_entity_poly.type
_entity_poly.pdbx_seq_one_letter_code
_entity_poly.pdbx_strand_id
1 'polypeptide(L)'
;MVGVKDTGFGWGNTEVLIMAKIGKKGSYKYKPVKLACGDNGNIPKANEEQLEITVTVGEKDLDLHFGLYEVWSGKWKGGLIIKKAEVTKKS
;
A
#
# COMPACT_ATOMS: atom_id res chain seq x y z
N MET A 1 -9.39 1.69 -0.80
CA MET A 1 -9.85 1.05 -2.05
C MET A 1 -8.91 1.39 -3.20
N VAL A 2 -8.44 0.36 -3.89
CA VAL A 2 -7.65 0.44 -5.11
C VAL A 2 -8.37 -0.28 -6.23
N GLY A 3 -8.01 0.02 -7.47
CA GLY A 3 -8.38 -0.78 -8.63
C GLY A 3 -7.26 -0.83 -9.65
N VAL A 4 -7.17 -1.94 -10.38
CA VAL A 4 -6.30 -2.11 -11.54
C VAL A 4 -7.22 -2.20 -12.75
N LYS A 5 -7.04 -1.30 -13.73
CA LYS A 5 -7.82 -1.35 -14.98
C LYS A 5 -7.67 -2.72 -15.64
N ASP A 6 -8.70 -3.17 -16.35
CA ASP A 6 -8.63 -4.40 -17.17
C ASP A 6 -7.54 -4.30 -18.25
N THR A 7 -7.33 -3.08 -18.76
CA THR A 7 -6.24 -2.73 -19.69
C THR A 7 -4.94 -2.37 -18.96
N GLY A 8 -4.84 -2.65 -17.67
CA GLY A 8 -3.61 -2.49 -16.89
C GLY A 8 -2.52 -3.42 -17.42
N PHE A 9 -1.26 -3.04 -17.25
CA PHE A 9 -0.12 -3.85 -17.70
C PHE A 9 0.91 -4.03 -16.59
N GLY A 10 1.62 -5.16 -16.65
CA GLY A 10 2.68 -5.48 -15.69
C GLY A 10 2.23 -6.12 -14.39
N TRP A 11 0.96 -6.56 -14.27
CA TRP A 11 0.37 -7.09 -13.02
C TRP A 11 0.38 -8.63 -12.91
N GLY A 12 0.54 -9.38 -14.00
CA GLY A 12 0.50 -10.84 -13.98
C GLY A 12 1.55 -11.46 -13.04
N ASN A 13 1.10 -12.00 -11.89
CA ASN A 13 1.92 -12.61 -10.82
C ASN A 13 2.91 -11.68 -10.11
N THR A 14 2.67 -10.36 -10.08
CA THR A 14 3.53 -9.45 -9.31
C THR A 14 2.99 -9.16 -7.92
N GLU A 15 3.83 -9.32 -6.91
CA GLU A 15 3.59 -8.79 -5.57
C GLU A 15 4.01 -7.32 -5.52
N VAL A 16 3.10 -6.46 -5.07
CA VAL A 16 3.41 -5.09 -4.70
C VAL A 16 3.39 -4.97 -3.18
N LEU A 17 4.24 -4.14 -2.62
CA LEU A 17 4.27 -3.86 -1.20
C LEU A 17 3.40 -2.63 -0.94
N ILE A 18 2.35 -2.78 -0.14
CA ILE A 18 1.77 -1.61 0.53
C ILE A 18 2.70 -1.24 1.67
N MET A 19 3.12 0.01 1.72
CA MET A 19 4.03 0.51 2.73
C MET A 19 3.48 1.76 3.40
N ALA A 20 3.84 1.95 4.65
CA ALA A 20 3.58 3.19 5.35
C ALA A 20 4.69 3.49 6.37
N LYS A 21 4.93 4.78 6.65
CA LYS A 21 5.94 5.25 7.61
C LYS A 21 5.54 6.58 8.22
N ILE A 22 6.04 6.84 9.43
CA ILE A 22 5.91 8.14 10.12
C ILE A 22 7.11 9.02 9.75
N GLY A 23 6.80 10.22 9.28
CA GLY A 23 7.77 11.21 8.85
C GLY A 23 8.64 10.79 7.66
N LYS A 24 9.49 11.72 7.21
CA LYS A 24 10.34 11.48 6.03
C LYS A 24 11.47 10.49 6.31
N LYS A 25 12.00 10.47 7.53
CA LYS A 25 13.15 9.65 7.93
C LYS A 25 12.78 8.39 8.75
N GLY A 26 11.50 8.17 9.06
CA GLY A 26 11.08 7.03 9.86
C GLY A 26 11.20 5.70 9.12
N SER A 27 11.22 4.63 9.92
CA SER A 27 11.20 3.25 9.43
C SER A 27 9.86 2.94 8.78
N TYR A 28 9.89 2.28 7.63
CA TYR A 28 8.68 1.83 6.96
C TYR A 28 8.23 0.47 7.45
N LYS A 29 6.92 0.30 7.60
CA LYS A 29 6.24 -0.98 7.68
C LYS A 29 5.67 -1.28 6.31
N TYR A 30 5.70 -2.55 5.92
CA TYR A 30 5.20 -2.96 4.63
C TYR A 30 4.52 -4.31 4.72
N LYS A 31 3.61 -4.57 3.78
CA LYS A 31 2.95 -5.85 3.60
C LYS A 31 2.85 -6.17 2.10
N PRO A 32 3.22 -7.38 1.67
CA PRO A 32 3.01 -7.80 0.30
C PRO A 32 1.51 -7.97 0.03
N VAL A 33 1.07 -7.49 -1.13
CA VAL A 33 -0.27 -7.72 -1.67
C VAL A 33 -0.15 -8.14 -3.14
N LYS A 34 -0.94 -9.14 -3.53
CA LYS A 34 -1.05 -9.57 -4.92
C LYS A 34 -2.21 -8.83 -5.58
N LEU A 35 -1.94 -8.20 -6.71
CA LEU A 35 -2.94 -7.53 -7.54
C LEU A 35 -2.88 -8.08 -8.96
N ALA A 36 -4.04 -8.29 -9.57
CA ALA A 36 -4.22 -8.69 -10.95
C ALA A 36 -4.97 -7.60 -11.74
N CYS A 37 -4.90 -7.65 -13.08
CA CYS A 37 -5.73 -6.79 -13.91
C CYS A 37 -7.22 -7.07 -13.64
N GLY A 38 -8.01 -6.02 -13.53
CA GLY A 38 -9.42 -6.09 -13.15
C GLY A 38 -9.68 -6.19 -11.64
N ASP A 39 -8.64 -6.34 -10.81
CA ASP A 39 -8.83 -6.30 -9.36
C ASP A 39 -9.36 -4.93 -8.93
N ASN A 40 -10.39 -4.95 -8.08
CA ASN A 40 -10.98 -3.76 -7.50
C ASN A 40 -11.44 -4.08 -6.07
N GLY A 41 -10.95 -3.34 -5.09
CA GLY A 41 -11.28 -3.61 -3.69
C GLY A 41 -10.37 -2.92 -2.68
N ASN A 42 -10.44 -3.39 -1.44
CA ASN A 42 -9.61 -2.87 -0.35
C ASN A 42 -8.30 -3.66 -0.23
N ILE A 43 -7.26 -2.93 0.16
CA ILE A 43 -5.97 -3.49 0.55
C ILE A 43 -5.61 -2.92 1.92
N PRO A 44 -5.16 -3.75 2.88
CA PRO A 44 -5.28 -5.21 2.89
C PRO A 44 -6.75 -5.68 2.78
N LYS A 45 -6.99 -6.92 2.32
CA LYS A 45 -8.36 -7.44 2.19
C LYS A 45 -9.01 -7.57 3.57
N ALA A 46 -10.34 -7.64 3.64
CA ALA A 46 -11.09 -7.64 4.90
C ALA A 46 -10.72 -8.79 5.86
N ASN A 47 -10.24 -9.92 5.30
CA ASN A 47 -9.79 -11.11 6.02
C ASN A 47 -8.26 -11.19 6.19
N GLU A 48 -7.53 -10.14 5.83
CA GLU A 48 -6.08 -10.06 6.00
C GLU A 48 -5.73 -9.10 7.14
N GLU A 49 -4.61 -9.37 7.83
CA GLU A 49 -4.10 -8.44 8.86
C GLU A 49 -3.88 -7.04 8.27
N GLN A 50 -4.32 -6.03 9.01
CA GLN A 50 -4.17 -4.64 8.61
C GLN A 50 -2.73 -4.15 8.83
N LEU A 51 -2.29 -3.17 8.05
CA LEU A 51 -0.97 -2.57 8.23
C LEU A 51 -1.00 -1.66 9.47
N GLU A 52 -0.33 -2.07 10.53
CA GLU A 52 -0.23 -1.30 11.77
C GLU A 52 1.10 -0.55 11.86
N ILE A 53 1.04 0.70 12.32
CA ILE A 53 2.22 1.52 12.58
C ILE A 53 2.15 2.03 14.01
N THR A 54 3.21 1.80 14.75
CA THR A 54 3.39 2.37 16.08
C THR A 54 3.87 3.81 15.95
N VAL A 55 3.11 4.74 16.53
CA VAL A 55 3.54 6.13 16.70
C VAL A 55 4.06 6.28 18.13
N THR A 56 5.25 6.84 18.28
CA THR A 56 5.87 7.03 19.61
C THR A 56 5.63 8.43 20.14
N VAL A 57 5.38 8.54 21.45
CA VAL A 57 5.20 9.83 22.11
C VAL A 57 6.52 10.60 22.04
N GLY A 58 6.49 11.78 21.43
CA GLY A 58 7.67 12.64 21.25
C GLY A 58 8.23 12.70 19.82
N GLU A 59 7.66 11.95 18.87
CA GLU A 59 7.95 12.18 17.45
C GLU A 59 7.53 13.60 17.04
N LYS A 60 8.48 14.34 16.45
CA LYS A 60 8.25 15.72 15.99
C LYS A 60 7.59 15.79 14.62
N ASP A 61 7.80 14.75 13.80
CA ASP A 61 7.26 14.62 12.46
C ASP A 61 6.23 13.48 12.49
N LEU A 62 4.94 13.85 12.48
CA LEU A 62 3.81 12.92 12.58
C LEU A 62 3.12 12.71 11.23
N ASP A 63 3.73 13.18 10.14
CA ASP A 63 3.18 13.00 8.81
C ASP A 63 3.21 11.51 8.44
N LEU A 64 2.04 10.94 8.18
CA LEU A 64 1.92 9.57 7.71
C LEU A 64 2.12 9.53 6.19
N HIS A 65 3.20 8.90 5.76
CA HIS A 65 3.43 8.61 4.34
C HIS A 65 3.02 7.18 4.04
N PHE A 66 2.23 6.98 2.99
CA PHE A 66 1.87 5.67 2.49
C PHE A 66 2.11 5.58 0.98
N GLY A 67 2.33 4.37 0.50
CA GLY A 67 2.58 4.11 -0.91
C GLY A 67 2.38 2.65 -1.26
N LEU A 68 2.28 2.40 -2.57
CA LEU A 68 2.41 1.07 -3.14
C LEU A 68 3.72 1.05 -3.91
N TYR A 69 4.56 0.07 -3.62
CA TYR A 69 5.87 -0.08 -4.21
C TYR A 69 6.01 -1.44 -4.87
N GLU A 70 6.71 -1.52 -6.00
CA GLU A 70 7.00 -2.78 -6.65
C GLU A 70 8.51 -3.04 -6.64
N VAL A 71 8.91 -4.23 -6.18
CA VAL A 71 10.29 -4.48 -5.75
C VAL A 71 11.17 -5.11 -6.83
N TRP A 72 10.62 -5.90 -7.74
CA TRP A 72 11.43 -6.94 -8.42
C TRP A 72 11.57 -6.79 -9.93
N SER A 73 10.66 -6.11 -10.61
CA SER A 73 10.57 -6.19 -12.07
C SER A 73 11.33 -5.09 -12.81
N GLY A 74 11.64 -3.96 -12.17
CA GLY A 74 12.21 -2.78 -12.82
C GLY A 74 11.35 -2.22 -13.97
N LYS A 75 10.13 -2.73 -14.13
CA LYS A 75 9.20 -2.41 -15.20
C LYS A 75 8.08 -1.54 -14.65
N TRP A 76 7.65 -0.61 -15.49
CA TRP A 76 6.48 0.20 -15.20
C TRP A 76 5.22 -0.65 -15.12
N LYS A 77 4.33 -0.28 -14.19
CA LYS A 77 2.98 -0.83 -14.07
C LYS A 77 1.99 0.25 -14.41
N GLY A 78 1.13 -0.04 -15.38
CA GLY A 78 0.09 0.89 -15.80
C GLY A 78 -1.27 0.50 -15.25
N GLY A 79 -2.11 1.51 -15.04
CA GLY A 79 -3.53 1.29 -14.74
C GLY A 79 -3.89 1.07 -13.28
N LEU A 80 -2.95 1.29 -12.33
CA LEU A 80 -3.29 1.37 -10.90
C LEU A 80 -4.05 2.66 -10.61
N ILE A 81 -5.13 2.55 -9.84
CA ILE A 81 -5.94 3.67 -9.37
C ILE A 81 -6.10 3.54 -7.86
N ILE A 82 -5.62 4.53 -7.11
CA ILE A 82 -5.90 4.66 -5.68
C ILE A 82 -7.13 5.55 -5.54
N LYS A 83 -8.26 4.97 -5.10
CA LYS A 83 -9.54 5.68 -5.00
C LYS A 83 -9.73 6.29 -3.61
N LYS A 84 -9.27 5.59 -2.57
CA LYS A 84 -9.42 5.99 -1.16
C LYS A 84 -8.35 5.33 -0.31
N ALA A 85 -7.79 6.08 0.63
CA ALA A 85 -7.02 5.58 1.78
C ALA A 85 -7.75 5.96 3.07
N GLU A 86 -7.70 5.10 4.08
CA GLU A 86 -8.34 5.31 5.37
C GLU A 86 -7.38 4.91 6.48
N VAL A 87 -7.33 5.71 7.53
CA VAL A 87 -6.42 5.53 8.67
C VAL A 87 -7.27 5.63 9.93
N THR A 88 -7.21 4.58 10.75
CA THR A 88 -7.96 4.50 12.00
C THR A 88 -7.02 4.24 13.16
N LYS A 89 -7.22 4.95 14.27
CA LYS A 89 -6.52 4.63 15.51
C LYS A 89 -6.97 3.25 15.99
N LYS A 90 -6.03 2.39 16.35
CA LYS A 90 -6.32 1.11 17.00
C LYS A 90 -6.79 1.38 18.43
N SER A 91 -8.01 0.92 18.74
CA SER A 91 -8.64 1.03 20.07
C SER A 91 -8.06 0.03 21.06
#